data_AF-A0A428WSP8-F1
#
_entry.id   AF-A0A428WSP8-F1
#
_cell.length_a   1.000
_cell.length_b   1.000
_cell.length_c   1.000
_cell.angle_alpha   90.00
_cell.angle_beta   90.00
_cell.angle_gamma   90.00
#
_symmetry.space_group_name_H-M   'P 1'
#
loop_
_entity.id
_entity.type
_entity.pdbx_description
1 polymer ?
#
loop_
_entity_poly.entity_id
_entity_poly.type
_entity_poly.pdbx_seq_one_letter_code
_entity_poly.pdbx_strand_id
1 'polypeptide(L)'
;MTPSVVRHEKRRRWAVAAAAAVVLVSAPSVVAALAPAGAAADPARLRALVLDSAGRPYQGYAESTGSLALPELPNLGSVTALFSMKTPMRAWYAGPDRYRVDILGTAGEHDVYRLPDGEYTWDYGDNTLTELIGEPAVRLPRAGDLLPPELARRILRAAGNDRVSALPGRNVAGVAASGLRLVPADPDTTIGQVDVWADPATGVAVRVELTARGQRAPIFVTEFRELAQTTPVVEAPRPALGSGFTVASAPDVASVLGAMGEVPLPAKLAGRPVTSPGFGGIEGAALYGNGLASFAVIAVPRTVAAAAGDAAGKAGGTQVKLAAGTVVQLSITPLSLAIVRSAVSRRSYLLAGTVTPDVLKSVADELSRLRRSGR
;
A
#
# COMPACT_ATOMS: atom_id res chain seq x y z
N MET A 1 -9.81 23.61 -67.94
CA MET A 1 -10.58 22.75 -67.01
C MET A 1 -9.85 21.41 -66.92
N THR A 2 -9.14 21.08 -65.83
CA THR A 2 -9.48 19.92 -64.95
C THR A 2 -8.86 20.04 -63.53
N PRO A 3 -9.20 21.03 -62.70
CA PRO A 3 -8.79 21.04 -61.28
C PRO A 3 -9.67 20.16 -60.36
N SER A 4 -10.79 19.63 -60.88
CA SER A 4 -11.83 18.92 -60.09
C SER A 4 -11.42 17.49 -59.68
N VAL A 5 -10.83 16.71 -60.59
CA VAL A 5 -10.56 15.27 -60.38
C VAL A 5 -9.47 15.05 -59.32
N VAL A 6 -8.40 15.85 -59.36
CA VAL A 6 -7.27 15.74 -58.42
C VAL A 6 -7.67 16.10 -56.99
N ARG A 7 -8.61 17.05 -56.81
CA ARG A 7 -9.14 17.39 -55.48
C ARG A 7 -10.01 16.28 -54.91
N HIS A 8 -10.77 15.59 -55.75
CA HIS A 8 -11.66 14.50 -55.32
C HIS A 8 -10.88 13.25 -54.90
N GLU A 9 -9.80 12.90 -55.60
CA GLU A 9 -8.92 11.79 -55.21
C GLU A 9 -8.14 12.07 -53.94
N LYS A 10 -7.60 13.29 -53.77
CA LYS A 10 -6.95 13.70 -52.52
C LYS A 10 -7.93 13.63 -51.35
N ARG A 11 -9.16 14.16 -51.50
CA ARG A 11 -10.20 14.07 -50.45
C ARG A 11 -10.56 12.62 -50.11
N ARG A 12 -10.65 11.73 -51.09
CA ARG A 12 -10.96 10.30 -50.86
C ARG A 12 -9.83 9.59 -50.11
N ARG A 13 -8.56 9.86 -50.46
CA ARG A 13 -7.38 9.31 -49.75
C ARG A 13 -7.32 9.80 -48.29
N TRP A 14 -7.55 11.09 -48.06
CA TRP A 14 -7.60 11.64 -46.71
C TRP A 14 -8.80 11.15 -45.90
N ALA A 15 -9.95 10.91 -46.54
CA ALA A 15 -11.10 10.29 -45.88
C ALA A 15 -10.82 8.83 -45.46
N VAL A 16 -10.15 8.05 -46.31
CA VAL A 16 -9.73 6.68 -45.97
C VAL A 16 -8.70 6.70 -44.83
N ALA A 17 -7.73 7.61 -44.86
CA ALA A 17 -6.76 7.77 -43.78
C ALA A 17 -7.43 8.18 -42.46
N ALA A 18 -8.37 9.12 -42.51
CA ALA A 18 -9.15 9.54 -41.34
C ALA A 18 -10.03 8.40 -40.80
N ALA A 19 -10.70 7.63 -41.66
CA ALA A 19 -11.50 6.49 -41.25
C ALA A 19 -10.62 5.39 -40.62
N ALA A 20 -9.46 5.08 -41.23
CA ALA A 20 -8.50 4.14 -40.69
C ALA A 20 -7.96 4.60 -39.32
N ALA A 21 -7.66 5.89 -39.17
CA ALA A 21 -7.24 6.47 -37.90
C ALA A 21 -8.35 6.36 -36.84
N VAL A 22 -9.61 6.65 -37.19
CA VAL A 22 -10.75 6.50 -36.28
C VAL A 22 -10.91 5.04 -35.86
N VAL A 23 -10.83 4.08 -36.79
CA VAL A 23 -10.91 2.65 -36.47
C VAL A 23 -9.76 2.24 -35.54
N LEU A 24 -8.52 2.62 -35.84
CA LEU A 24 -7.37 2.28 -35.00
C LEU A 24 -7.45 2.88 -33.60
N VAL A 25 -7.94 4.12 -33.47
CA VAL A 25 -8.08 4.79 -32.16
C VAL A 25 -9.27 4.24 -31.36
N SER A 26 -10.37 3.85 -32.02
CA SER A 26 -11.57 3.35 -31.34
C SER A 26 -11.57 1.85 -31.06
N ALA A 27 -10.80 1.06 -31.82
CA ALA A 27 -10.78 -0.40 -31.70
C ALA A 27 -10.48 -0.90 -30.27
N PRO A 28 -9.47 -0.37 -29.53
CA PRO A 28 -9.21 -0.82 -28.16
C PRO A 28 -10.40 -0.61 -27.22
N SER A 29 -11.08 0.54 -27.33
CA SER A 29 -12.25 0.88 -26.52
C SER A 29 -13.44 -0.03 -26.83
N VAL A 30 -13.67 -0.34 -28.11
CA VAL A 30 -14.73 -1.26 -28.54
C VAL A 30 -14.44 -2.68 -28.04
N VAL A 31 -13.20 -3.15 -28.17
CA VAL A 31 -12.79 -4.48 -27.65
C VAL A 31 -12.97 -4.56 -26.14
N ALA A 32 -12.56 -3.52 -25.39
CA ALA A 32 -12.75 -3.47 -23.95
C ALA A 32 -14.23 -3.43 -23.54
N ALA A 33 -15.09 -2.73 -24.29
CA ALA A 33 -16.52 -2.65 -24.04
C ALA A 33 -17.26 -3.97 -24.32
N LEU A 34 -16.75 -4.78 -25.24
CA LEU A 34 -17.29 -6.10 -25.58
C LEU A 34 -16.74 -7.22 -24.69
N ALA A 35 -15.65 -6.97 -23.97
CA ALA A 35 -15.03 -7.98 -23.11
C ALA A 35 -15.99 -8.37 -21.96
N PRO A 36 -16.20 -9.67 -21.73
CA PRO A 36 -17.17 -10.10 -20.73
C PRO A 36 -16.75 -9.64 -19.34
N ALA A 37 -17.69 -9.02 -18.64
CA ALA A 37 -17.58 -8.81 -17.21
C ALA A 37 -17.71 -10.15 -16.48
N GLY A 38 -17.04 -10.29 -15.33
CA GLY A 38 -17.24 -11.45 -14.47
C GLY A 38 -18.70 -11.54 -13.99
N ALA A 39 -19.15 -12.76 -13.75
CA ALA A 39 -20.43 -12.97 -13.08
C ALA A 39 -20.34 -12.51 -11.62
N ALA A 40 -21.48 -12.12 -11.03
CA ALA A 40 -21.54 -11.99 -9.58
C ALA A 40 -21.27 -13.36 -8.94
N ALA A 41 -20.41 -13.38 -7.93
CA ALA A 41 -20.07 -14.58 -7.18
C ALA A 41 -20.53 -14.44 -5.73
N ASP A 42 -20.63 -15.56 -5.02
CA ASP A 42 -20.76 -15.52 -3.56
C ASP A 42 -19.53 -14.81 -2.96
N PRO A 43 -19.71 -13.67 -2.27
CA PRO A 43 -18.60 -12.88 -1.76
C PRO A 43 -17.79 -13.62 -0.68
N ALA A 44 -18.41 -14.53 0.08
CA ALA A 44 -17.69 -15.31 1.09
C ALA A 44 -16.77 -16.34 0.42
N ARG A 45 -17.28 -17.04 -0.60
CA ARG A 45 -16.47 -17.95 -1.42
C ARG A 45 -15.34 -17.23 -2.14
N LEU A 46 -15.61 -16.05 -2.72
CA LEU A 46 -14.60 -15.26 -3.40
C LEU A 46 -13.51 -14.77 -2.44
N ARG A 47 -13.88 -14.30 -1.24
CA ARG A 47 -12.90 -13.96 -0.18
C ARG A 47 -11.99 -15.15 0.12
N ALA A 48 -12.55 -16.34 0.32
CA ALA A 48 -11.77 -17.54 0.61
C ALA A 48 -10.79 -17.88 -0.53
N LEU A 49 -11.23 -17.79 -1.78
CA LEU A 49 -10.38 -18.00 -2.96
C LEU A 49 -9.22 -17.01 -3.01
N VAL A 50 -9.47 -15.71 -2.75
CA VAL A 50 -8.41 -14.71 -2.71
C VAL A 50 -7.38 -15.01 -1.62
N LEU A 51 -7.83 -15.40 -0.43
CA LEU A 51 -6.94 -15.74 0.68
C LEU A 51 -6.05 -16.95 0.40
N ASP A 52 -6.57 -17.92 -0.35
CA ASP A 52 -5.89 -19.15 -0.78
C ASP A 52 -4.99 -18.94 -2.03
N SER A 53 -5.06 -17.77 -2.67
CA SER A 53 -4.38 -17.51 -3.94
C SER A 53 -2.86 -17.30 -3.83
N ALA A 54 -2.26 -17.48 -2.64
CA ALA A 54 -0.85 -17.16 -2.39
C ALA A 54 0.13 -18.00 -3.23
N GLY A 55 -0.23 -19.24 -3.58
CA GLY A 55 0.57 -20.09 -4.46
C GLY A 55 0.24 -19.96 -5.95
N ARG A 56 -0.63 -19.03 -6.36
CA ARG A 56 -1.09 -18.92 -7.75
C ARG A 56 -0.10 -18.07 -8.56
N PRO A 57 0.52 -18.62 -9.62
CA PRO A 57 1.48 -17.88 -10.39
C PRO A 57 0.81 -16.83 -11.28
N TYR A 58 1.50 -15.72 -11.49
CA TYR A 58 1.10 -14.69 -12.43
C TYR A 58 2.30 -13.87 -12.90
N GLN A 59 2.15 -13.24 -14.05
CA GLN A 59 3.07 -12.22 -14.52
C GLN A 59 2.29 -11.10 -15.22
N GLY A 60 2.78 -9.87 -15.12
CA GLY A 60 2.06 -8.75 -15.71
C GLY A 60 2.52 -7.39 -15.25
N TYR A 61 1.88 -6.37 -15.82
CA TYR A 61 2.08 -4.96 -15.51
C TYR A 61 0.91 -4.44 -14.69
N ALA A 62 1.19 -3.86 -13.53
CA ALA A 62 0.22 -3.28 -12.61
C ALA A 62 0.54 -1.81 -12.33
N GLU A 63 -0.49 -1.05 -12.00
CA GLU A 63 -0.36 0.34 -11.60
C GLU A 63 -1.09 0.55 -10.28
N SER A 64 -0.36 1.11 -9.31
CA SER A 64 -0.94 1.64 -8.09
C SER A 64 -1.02 3.15 -8.20
N THR A 65 -2.18 3.74 -7.93
CA THR A 65 -2.39 5.19 -7.88
C THR A 65 -3.00 5.53 -6.53
N GLY A 66 -2.27 6.30 -5.73
CA GLY A 66 -2.78 6.88 -4.49
C GLY A 66 -2.92 8.40 -4.59
N SER A 67 -3.88 8.96 -3.87
CA SER A 67 -4.09 10.41 -3.76
C SER A 67 -3.90 10.90 -2.32
N LEU A 68 -3.10 10.18 -1.52
CA LEU A 68 -2.86 10.55 -0.13
C LEU A 68 -1.90 11.73 -0.08
N ALA A 69 -2.31 12.83 0.56
CA ALA A 69 -1.46 14.00 0.75
C ALA A 69 -0.53 13.80 1.96
N LEU A 70 0.34 12.78 1.88
CA LEU A 70 1.30 12.50 2.95
C LEU A 70 2.43 13.54 2.93
N PRO A 71 2.83 14.09 4.09
CA PRO A 71 3.99 14.97 4.17
C PRO A 71 5.26 14.18 3.83
N GLU A 72 6.20 14.82 3.15
CA GLU A 72 7.53 14.23 2.94
C GLU A 72 8.27 14.13 4.28
N LEU A 73 8.60 12.90 4.66
CA LEU A 73 9.35 12.62 5.88
C LEU A 73 10.79 12.27 5.49
N PRO A 74 11.81 12.88 6.15
CA PRO A 74 13.21 12.50 5.95
C PRO A 74 13.38 10.98 6.13
N ASN A 75 14.12 10.33 5.21
CA ASN A 75 14.38 8.89 5.18
C ASN A 75 13.15 7.98 4.92
N LEU A 76 11.96 8.54 4.66
CA LEU A 76 10.74 7.78 4.33
C LEU A 76 10.06 8.24 3.02
N GLY A 77 10.72 9.10 2.25
CA GLY A 77 10.19 9.64 0.99
C GLY A 77 9.76 8.58 -0.02
N SER A 78 10.51 7.46 -0.10
CA SER A 78 10.16 6.33 -0.97
C SER A 78 8.86 5.65 -0.53
N VAL A 79 8.59 5.54 0.77
CA VAL A 79 7.36 4.94 1.30
C VAL A 79 6.17 5.88 1.11
N THR A 80 6.33 7.19 1.35
CA THR A 80 5.24 8.15 1.13
C THR A 80 4.86 8.24 -0.35
N ALA A 81 5.84 8.19 -1.26
CA ALA A 81 5.63 8.19 -2.71
C ALA A 81 4.69 7.06 -3.19
N LEU A 82 4.74 5.88 -2.58
CA LEU A 82 3.90 4.72 -2.93
C LEU A 82 2.40 5.00 -2.80
N PHE A 83 2.02 5.94 -1.95
CA PHE A 83 0.63 6.23 -1.58
C PHE A 83 0.15 7.60 -2.07
N SER A 84 1.07 8.46 -2.52
CA SER A 84 0.77 9.81 -2.99
C SER A 84 0.87 9.95 -4.51
N MET A 85 1.44 8.96 -5.20
CA MET A 85 1.72 9.01 -6.63
C MET A 85 1.30 7.74 -7.36
N LYS A 86 1.49 7.75 -8.67
CA LYS A 86 1.40 6.56 -9.51
C LYS A 86 2.70 5.74 -9.40
N THR A 87 2.58 4.49 -8.99
CA THR A 87 3.66 3.50 -8.92
C THR A 87 3.42 2.41 -9.96
N PRO A 88 4.07 2.48 -11.13
CA PRO A 88 4.06 1.41 -12.12
C PRO A 88 4.93 0.24 -11.64
N MET A 89 4.44 -0.99 -11.79
CA MET A 89 5.10 -2.19 -11.33
C MET A 89 4.99 -3.30 -12.38
N ARG A 90 6.06 -4.05 -12.59
CA ARG A 90 6.01 -5.30 -13.35
C ARG A 90 6.36 -6.46 -12.43
N ALA A 91 5.56 -7.53 -12.48
CA ALA A 91 5.70 -8.67 -11.60
C ALA A 91 5.88 -9.96 -12.39
N TRP A 92 6.76 -10.82 -11.88
CA TRP A 92 6.92 -12.21 -12.27
C TRP A 92 6.85 -13.03 -10.99
N TYR A 93 5.66 -13.56 -10.70
CA TYR A 93 5.36 -14.28 -9.47
C TYR A 93 5.17 -15.77 -9.76
N ALA A 94 6.13 -16.60 -9.36
CA ALA A 94 6.00 -18.06 -9.44
C ALA A 94 5.43 -18.66 -8.15
N GLY A 95 5.65 -17.99 -7.01
CA GLY A 95 5.16 -18.40 -5.70
C GLY A 95 5.68 -17.48 -4.58
N PRO A 96 5.33 -17.76 -3.31
CA PRO A 96 5.68 -16.91 -2.17
C PRO A 96 7.19 -16.80 -1.88
N ASP A 97 7.97 -17.80 -2.30
CA ASP A 97 9.43 -17.90 -2.14
C ASP A 97 10.18 -17.69 -3.48
N ARG A 98 9.46 -17.38 -4.56
CA ARG A 98 10.05 -17.15 -5.88
C ARG A 98 9.26 -16.11 -6.67
N TYR A 99 9.74 -14.87 -6.64
CA TYR A 99 9.18 -13.79 -7.44
C TYR A 99 10.21 -12.71 -7.75
N ARG A 100 9.93 -11.93 -8.79
CA ARG A 100 10.60 -10.66 -9.11
C ARG A 100 9.53 -9.57 -9.24
N VAL A 101 9.78 -8.41 -8.63
CA VAL A 101 8.96 -7.21 -8.82
C VAL A 101 9.90 -6.07 -9.20
N ASP A 102 9.60 -5.44 -10.33
CA ASP A 102 10.29 -4.27 -10.86
C ASP A 102 9.42 -3.03 -10.66
N ILE A 103 10.04 -1.95 -10.21
CA ILE A 103 9.46 -0.61 -10.12
C ILE A 103 10.00 0.24 -11.27
N LEU A 104 9.11 0.63 -12.18
CA LEU A 104 9.48 1.42 -13.35
C LEU A 104 9.54 2.92 -12.98
N GLY A 105 10.70 3.36 -12.50
CA GLY A 105 10.95 4.76 -12.15
C GLY A 105 11.41 5.60 -13.35
N THR A 106 11.26 6.92 -13.25
CA THR A 106 11.85 7.87 -14.22
C THR A 106 13.38 7.95 -14.11
N ALA A 107 13.94 7.59 -12.96
CA ALA A 107 15.37 7.64 -12.65
C ALA A 107 16.08 6.28 -12.86
N GLY A 108 15.35 5.23 -13.24
CA GLY A 108 15.87 3.88 -13.39
C GLY A 108 14.90 2.81 -12.89
N GLU A 109 15.21 1.56 -13.24
CA GLU A 109 14.50 0.37 -12.79
C GLU A 109 15.04 -0.07 -11.42
N HIS A 110 14.14 -0.47 -10.52
CA HIS A 110 14.49 -0.99 -9.21
C HIS A 110 13.78 -2.32 -9.00
N ASP A 111 14.57 -3.38 -8.93
CA ASP A 111 14.03 -4.72 -8.77
C ASP A 111 14.14 -5.21 -7.34
N VAL A 112 13.15 -6.00 -6.96
CA VAL A 112 13.17 -6.85 -5.77
C VAL A 112 12.97 -8.29 -6.20
N TYR A 113 13.91 -9.14 -5.83
CA TYR A 113 13.86 -10.58 -6.05
C TYR A 113 13.64 -11.28 -4.71
N ARG A 114 12.75 -12.25 -4.69
CA ARG A 114 12.73 -13.30 -3.67
C ARG A 114 13.01 -14.61 -4.35
N LEU A 115 13.98 -15.31 -3.81
CA LEU A 115 14.41 -16.63 -4.23
C LEU A 115 14.49 -17.51 -2.97
N PRO A 116 14.59 -18.85 -3.12
CA PRO A 116 14.66 -19.75 -1.98
C PRO A 116 15.86 -19.52 -1.04
N ASP A 117 16.93 -18.91 -1.56
CA ASP A 117 18.17 -18.59 -0.86
C ASP A 117 18.16 -17.22 -0.18
N GLY A 118 17.32 -16.28 -0.63
CA GLY A 118 17.29 -14.95 -0.04
C GLY A 118 16.44 -13.91 -0.77
N GLU A 119 16.53 -12.69 -0.27
CA GLU A 119 15.98 -11.50 -0.92
C GLU A 119 17.11 -10.66 -1.49
N TYR A 120 16.92 -10.18 -2.71
CA TYR A 120 17.88 -9.32 -3.40
C TYR A 120 17.19 -8.07 -3.91
N THR A 121 17.89 -6.95 -3.91
CA THR A 121 17.46 -5.74 -4.62
C THR A 121 18.49 -5.36 -5.66
N TRP A 122 18.04 -4.97 -6.84
CA TRP A 122 18.92 -4.49 -7.89
C TRP A 122 18.53 -3.06 -8.27
N ASP A 123 19.49 -2.15 -8.15
CA ASP A 123 19.37 -0.78 -8.63
C ASP A 123 20.11 -0.67 -9.97
N TYR A 124 19.37 -0.49 -11.06
CA TYR A 124 19.95 -0.36 -12.39
C TYR A 124 20.63 1.00 -12.61
N GLY A 125 20.19 2.04 -11.90
CA GLY A 125 20.78 3.38 -11.98
C GLY A 125 22.17 3.42 -11.34
N ASP A 126 22.29 2.82 -10.16
CA ASP A 126 23.55 2.71 -9.41
C ASP A 126 24.38 1.47 -9.81
N ASN A 127 23.87 0.65 -10.73
CA ASN A 127 24.48 -0.61 -11.19
C ASN A 127 24.95 -1.51 -10.03
N THR A 128 24.09 -1.67 -9.02
CA THR A 128 24.43 -2.32 -7.75
C THR A 128 23.41 -3.39 -7.36
N LEU A 129 23.90 -4.60 -7.11
CA LEU A 129 23.15 -5.68 -6.46
C LEU A 129 23.33 -5.59 -4.95
N THR A 130 22.23 -5.65 -4.22
CA THR A 130 22.24 -5.81 -2.77
C THR A 130 21.59 -7.12 -2.39
N GLU A 131 22.34 -7.98 -1.70
CA GLU A 131 21.80 -9.15 -1.01
C GLU A 131 21.35 -8.74 0.40
N LEU A 132 20.08 -9.03 0.73
CA LEU A 132 19.57 -8.83 2.08
C LEU A 132 19.75 -10.09 2.91
N ILE A 133 20.55 -9.98 3.96
CA ILE A 133 20.76 -11.06 4.93
C ILE A 133 19.89 -10.83 6.17
N GLY A 134 19.22 -11.91 6.58
CA GLY A 134 18.30 -11.96 7.72
C GLY A 134 16.87 -11.63 7.33
N GLU A 135 15.90 -12.23 8.05
CA GLU A 135 14.52 -11.78 7.97
C GLU A 135 14.33 -10.62 8.97
N PRO A 136 14.09 -9.38 8.50
CA PRO A 136 13.76 -8.31 9.42
C PRO A 136 12.47 -8.68 10.14
N ALA A 137 12.43 -8.51 11.47
CA ALA A 137 11.22 -8.74 12.26
C ALA A 137 10.02 -7.99 11.68
N VAL A 138 10.26 -6.81 11.06
CA VAL A 138 9.32 -6.09 10.19
C VAL A 138 10.08 -5.36 9.09
N ARG A 139 9.55 -5.39 7.86
CA ARG A 139 10.01 -4.57 6.73
C ARG A 139 9.07 -3.41 6.44
N LEU A 140 9.62 -2.28 5.99
CA LEU A 140 8.81 -1.19 5.45
C LEU A 140 7.97 -1.67 4.24
N PRO A 141 6.82 -1.03 3.98
CA PRO A 141 6.07 -1.27 2.75
C PRO A 141 6.95 -0.97 1.54
N ARG A 142 6.90 -1.85 0.54
CA ARG A 142 7.54 -1.67 -0.76
C ARG A 142 6.48 -1.74 -1.86
N ALA A 143 6.83 -1.33 -3.07
CA ALA A 143 5.89 -1.34 -4.19
C ALA A 143 5.24 -2.72 -4.41
N GLY A 144 6.00 -3.82 -4.30
CA GLY A 144 5.45 -5.17 -4.42
C GLY A 144 4.30 -5.51 -3.44
N ASP A 145 4.21 -4.84 -2.29
CA ASP A 145 3.04 -4.99 -1.39
C ASP A 145 1.76 -4.40 -1.94
N LEU A 146 1.87 -3.50 -2.92
CA LEU A 146 0.77 -2.81 -3.57
C LEU A 146 0.28 -3.56 -4.81
N LEU A 147 0.91 -4.66 -5.20
CA LEU A 147 0.37 -5.53 -6.24
C LEU A 147 -1.05 -6.00 -5.83
N PRO A 148 -2.03 -6.00 -6.75
CA PRO A 148 -3.42 -6.30 -6.39
C PRO A 148 -3.60 -7.61 -5.59
N PRO A 149 -2.93 -8.75 -5.93
CA PRO A 149 -3.03 -9.98 -5.16
C PRO A 149 -2.48 -9.86 -3.73
N GLU A 150 -1.34 -9.18 -3.56
CA GLU A 150 -0.70 -9.01 -2.26
C GLU A 150 -1.53 -8.11 -1.34
N LEU A 151 -1.97 -6.97 -1.86
CA LEU A 151 -2.77 -6.01 -1.10
C LEU A 151 -4.13 -6.59 -0.72
N ALA A 152 -4.82 -7.25 -1.66
CA ALA A 152 -6.10 -7.89 -1.40
C ALA A 152 -5.99 -8.92 -0.26
N ARG A 153 -5.00 -9.83 -0.32
CA ARG A 153 -4.79 -10.82 0.74
C ARG A 153 -4.47 -10.17 2.07
N ARG A 154 -3.60 -9.16 2.09
CA ARG A 154 -3.24 -8.44 3.32
C ARG A 154 -4.47 -7.82 3.98
N ILE A 155 -5.30 -7.11 3.22
CA ILE A 155 -6.51 -6.46 3.72
C ILE A 155 -7.53 -7.51 4.18
N LEU A 156 -7.82 -8.52 3.36
CA LEU A 156 -8.84 -9.52 3.67
C LEU A 156 -8.45 -10.40 4.87
N ARG A 157 -7.16 -10.67 5.07
CA ARG A 157 -6.66 -11.35 6.29
C ARG A 157 -6.88 -10.49 7.53
N ALA A 158 -6.51 -9.22 7.46
CA ALA A 158 -6.68 -8.28 8.58
C ALA A 158 -8.17 -8.14 8.95
N ALA A 159 -9.04 -8.04 7.94
CA ALA A 159 -10.48 -7.81 8.10
C ALA A 159 -11.31 -9.11 8.04
N GLY A 160 -10.78 -10.23 8.53
CA GLY A 160 -11.40 -11.56 8.36
C GLY A 160 -12.85 -11.68 8.89
N ASN A 161 -13.18 -10.92 9.94
CA ASN A 161 -14.52 -10.91 10.56
C ASN A 161 -15.46 -9.86 9.99
N ASP A 162 -14.97 -8.96 9.14
CA ASP A 162 -15.80 -7.90 8.55
C ASP A 162 -16.72 -8.48 7.47
N ARG A 163 -17.89 -7.87 7.30
CA ARG A 163 -18.88 -8.32 6.31
C ARG A 163 -18.38 -8.04 4.89
N VAL A 164 -18.70 -8.98 4.00
CA VAL A 164 -18.51 -8.81 2.55
C VAL A 164 -19.82 -8.95 1.81
N SER A 165 -19.98 -8.16 0.76
CA SER A 165 -21.12 -8.21 -0.16
C SER A 165 -20.63 -8.35 -1.59
N ALA A 166 -21.44 -8.92 -2.48
CA ALA A 166 -21.11 -9.01 -3.89
C ALA A 166 -21.08 -7.62 -4.54
N LEU A 167 -20.18 -7.45 -5.51
CA LEU A 167 -20.18 -6.32 -6.45
C LEU A 167 -20.46 -6.84 -7.86
N PRO A 168 -20.93 -5.96 -8.78
CA PRO A 168 -20.88 -6.27 -10.19
C PRO A 168 -19.47 -6.69 -10.61
N GLY A 169 -19.37 -7.75 -11.40
CA GLY A 169 -18.10 -8.16 -11.98
C GLY A 169 -17.62 -7.15 -13.02
N ARG A 170 -16.34 -7.27 -13.38
CA ARG A 170 -15.64 -6.32 -14.25
C ARG A 170 -14.62 -7.07 -15.10
N ASN A 171 -14.42 -6.62 -16.35
CA ASN A 171 -13.25 -7.05 -17.10
C ASN A 171 -12.04 -6.19 -16.70
N VAL A 172 -10.97 -6.81 -16.19
CA VAL A 172 -9.73 -6.14 -15.82
C VAL A 172 -8.56 -6.93 -16.39
N ALA A 173 -7.73 -6.29 -17.22
CA ALA A 173 -6.60 -6.92 -17.90
C ALA A 173 -6.95 -8.24 -18.60
N GLY A 174 -8.12 -8.32 -19.24
CA GLY A 174 -8.61 -9.52 -19.93
C GLY A 174 -9.26 -10.57 -19.02
N VAL A 175 -9.27 -10.37 -17.71
CA VAL A 175 -9.92 -11.27 -16.74
C VAL A 175 -11.36 -10.81 -16.49
N ALA A 176 -12.32 -11.70 -16.71
CA ALA A 176 -13.72 -11.53 -16.32
C ALA A 176 -13.87 -11.72 -14.80
N ALA A 177 -13.45 -10.73 -14.03
CA ALA A 177 -13.32 -10.81 -12.58
C ALA A 177 -14.66 -10.61 -11.85
N SER A 178 -14.90 -11.43 -10.84
CA SER A 178 -15.99 -11.23 -9.88
C SER A 178 -15.57 -10.23 -8.80
N GLY A 179 -16.51 -9.43 -8.32
CA GLY A 179 -16.23 -8.39 -7.33
C GLY A 179 -16.82 -8.71 -5.95
N LEU A 180 -16.11 -8.33 -4.90
CA LEU A 180 -16.63 -8.23 -3.54
C LEU A 180 -16.30 -6.87 -2.95
N ARG A 181 -17.17 -6.39 -2.06
CA ARG A 181 -16.97 -5.21 -1.22
C ARG A 181 -16.83 -5.65 0.23
N LEU A 182 -15.78 -5.16 0.88
CA LEU A 182 -15.56 -5.28 2.31
C LEU A 182 -15.94 -3.95 2.98
N VAL A 183 -16.79 -4.01 4.00
CA VAL A 183 -17.13 -2.84 4.82
C VAL A 183 -16.67 -3.13 6.25
N PRO A 184 -15.70 -2.35 6.79
CA PRO A 184 -15.28 -2.51 8.16
C PRO A 184 -16.44 -2.32 9.14
N ALA A 185 -16.61 -3.24 10.09
CA ALA A 185 -17.69 -3.16 11.07
C ALA A 185 -17.42 -2.11 12.16
N ASP A 186 -16.15 -1.80 12.40
CA ASP A 186 -15.74 -0.86 13.42
C ASP A 186 -16.09 0.59 13.03
N PRO A 187 -16.90 1.31 13.82
CA PRO A 187 -17.28 2.68 13.49
C PRO A 187 -16.11 3.66 13.61
N ASP A 188 -15.07 3.32 14.37
CA ASP A 188 -13.92 4.19 14.59
C ASP A 188 -12.87 4.09 13.49
N THR A 189 -13.03 3.22 12.48
CA THR A 189 -12.12 3.24 11.33
C THR A 189 -12.42 4.40 10.38
N THR A 190 -11.38 5.01 9.87
CA THR A 190 -11.44 6.01 8.78
C THR A 190 -11.57 5.37 7.40
N ILE A 191 -11.51 4.04 7.30
CA ILE A 191 -11.78 3.31 6.06
C ILE A 191 -13.30 3.10 5.95
N GLY A 192 -13.86 3.44 4.80
CA GLY A 192 -15.28 3.29 4.52
C GLY A 192 -15.58 1.92 3.91
N GLN A 193 -14.81 1.56 2.89
CA GLN A 193 -14.95 0.28 2.18
C GLN A 193 -13.68 -0.06 1.39
N VAL A 194 -13.51 -1.34 1.12
CA VAL A 194 -12.50 -1.87 0.19
C VAL A 194 -13.20 -2.74 -0.84
N ASP A 195 -13.05 -2.42 -2.11
CA ASP A 195 -13.59 -3.20 -3.21
C ASP A 195 -12.46 -4.03 -3.85
N VAL A 196 -12.72 -5.32 -4.05
CA VAL A 196 -11.75 -6.27 -4.61
C VAL A 196 -12.40 -6.99 -5.77
N TRP A 197 -11.74 -6.97 -6.92
CA TRP A 197 -12.09 -7.82 -8.07
C TRP A 197 -11.03 -8.89 -8.23
N ALA A 198 -11.45 -10.14 -8.37
CA ALA A 198 -10.57 -11.28 -8.51
C ALA A 198 -11.09 -12.27 -9.55
N ASP A 199 -10.16 -13.03 -10.12
CA ASP A 199 -10.50 -14.17 -10.96
C ASP A 199 -11.33 -15.19 -10.14
N PRO A 200 -12.58 -15.49 -10.53
CA PRO A 200 -13.42 -16.42 -9.78
C PRO A 200 -12.95 -17.87 -9.83
N ALA A 201 -12.03 -18.23 -10.73
CA ALA A 201 -11.45 -19.57 -10.83
C ALA A 201 -10.21 -19.73 -9.95
N THR A 202 -9.30 -18.75 -9.96
CA THR A 202 -7.99 -18.86 -9.29
C THR A 202 -7.90 -18.09 -7.97
N GLY A 203 -8.76 -17.10 -7.76
CA GLY A 203 -8.69 -16.17 -6.64
C GLY A 203 -7.64 -15.07 -6.79
N VAL A 204 -6.88 -15.01 -7.90
CA VAL A 204 -5.91 -13.94 -8.13
C VAL A 204 -6.66 -12.61 -8.23
N ALA A 205 -6.44 -11.71 -7.26
CA ALA A 205 -7.03 -10.39 -7.29
C ALA A 205 -6.41 -9.57 -8.41
N VAL A 206 -7.25 -8.93 -9.22
CA VAL A 206 -6.82 -8.16 -10.39
C VAL A 206 -6.94 -6.65 -10.18
N ARG A 207 -7.76 -6.23 -9.21
CA ARG A 207 -7.96 -4.84 -8.83
C ARG A 207 -8.39 -4.72 -7.37
N VAL A 208 -7.88 -3.71 -6.69
CA VAL A 208 -8.29 -3.30 -5.34
C VAL A 208 -8.52 -1.79 -5.32
N GLU A 209 -9.63 -1.37 -4.73
CA GLU A 209 -9.96 0.04 -4.50
C GLU A 209 -10.20 0.26 -3.00
N LEU A 210 -9.55 1.27 -2.43
CA LEU A 210 -9.77 1.71 -1.05
C LEU A 210 -10.54 3.04 -1.09
N THR A 211 -11.68 3.08 -0.43
CA THR A 211 -12.47 4.31 -0.26
C THR A 211 -12.53 4.66 1.22
N ALA A 212 -12.11 5.89 1.54
CA ALA A 212 -12.20 6.38 2.90
C ALA A 212 -13.64 6.64 3.34
N ARG A 213 -13.89 6.60 4.64
CA ARG A 213 -15.19 6.86 5.24
C ARG A 213 -15.65 8.27 4.89
N GLY A 214 -16.89 8.40 4.44
CA GLY A 214 -17.48 9.67 3.99
C GLY A 214 -17.08 10.10 2.58
N GLN A 215 -16.15 9.40 1.92
CA GLN A 215 -15.79 9.66 0.53
C GLN A 215 -16.60 8.78 -0.43
N ARG A 216 -16.80 9.26 -1.66
CA ARG A 216 -17.47 8.50 -2.74
C ARG A 216 -16.49 7.90 -3.73
N ALA A 217 -15.38 8.59 -3.98
CA ALA A 217 -14.34 8.14 -4.90
C ALA A 217 -13.24 7.39 -4.12
N PRO A 218 -12.62 6.36 -4.72
CA PRO A 218 -11.49 5.69 -4.11
C PRO A 218 -10.29 6.65 -4.02
N ILE A 219 -9.62 6.60 -2.88
CA ILE A 219 -8.41 7.38 -2.58
C ILE A 219 -7.13 6.63 -2.93
N PHE A 220 -7.26 5.33 -3.18
CA PHE A 220 -6.17 4.47 -3.58
C PHE A 220 -6.73 3.34 -4.45
N VAL A 221 -6.08 3.09 -5.59
CA VAL A 221 -6.46 2.09 -6.57
C VAL A 221 -5.21 1.36 -7.02
N THR A 222 -5.22 0.03 -6.97
CA THR A 222 -4.21 -0.79 -7.64
C THR A 222 -4.87 -1.77 -8.59
N GLU A 223 -4.35 -1.89 -9.81
CA GLU A 223 -4.91 -2.76 -10.84
C GLU A 223 -3.86 -3.29 -11.80
N PHE A 224 -4.09 -4.48 -12.37
CA PHE A 224 -3.35 -4.91 -13.56
C PHE A 224 -3.85 -4.17 -14.80
N ARG A 225 -2.89 -3.80 -15.64
CA ARG A 225 -3.09 -3.34 -17.02
C ARG A 225 -2.85 -4.48 -18.01
N GLU A 226 -1.94 -5.38 -17.67
CA GLU A 226 -1.61 -6.59 -18.41
C GLU A 226 -1.46 -7.74 -17.41
N LEU A 227 -2.02 -8.91 -17.70
CA LEU A 227 -1.96 -10.05 -16.81
C LEU A 227 -1.96 -11.37 -17.59
N ALA A 228 -1.00 -12.23 -17.27
CA ALA A 228 -0.99 -13.64 -17.64
C ALA A 228 -0.88 -14.50 -16.38
N GLN A 229 -1.86 -15.36 -16.13
CA GLN A 229 -1.85 -16.29 -14.98
C GLN A 229 -1.15 -17.60 -15.35
N THR A 230 0.12 -17.47 -15.72
CA THR A 230 1.02 -18.57 -16.09
C THR A 230 2.26 -18.50 -15.22
N THR A 231 2.91 -19.64 -14.97
CA THR A 231 4.19 -19.67 -14.24
C THR A 231 5.28 -18.91 -15.00
N PRO A 232 5.82 -17.82 -14.44
CA PRO A 232 6.94 -17.12 -15.05
C PRO A 232 8.27 -17.81 -14.76
N VAL A 233 9.27 -17.49 -15.57
CA VAL A 233 10.67 -17.79 -15.24
C VAL A 233 11.20 -16.65 -14.36
N VAL A 234 11.66 -16.97 -13.16
CA VAL A 234 12.30 -16.04 -12.23
C VAL A 234 13.72 -16.50 -12.02
N GLU A 235 14.66 -15.84 -12.69
CA GLU A 235 16.09 -16.11 -12.58
C GLU A 235 16.73 -15.23 -11.51
N ALA A 236 17.85 -15.72 -10.95
CA ALA A 236 18.68 -14.91 -10.08
C ALA A 236 19.29 -13.73 -10.84
N PRO A 237 19.44 -12.56 -10.20
CA PRO A 237 20.13 -11.44 -10.82
C PRO A 237 21.57 -11.84 -11.17
N ARG A 238 22.00 -11.52 -12.39
CA ARG A 238 23.36 -11.80 -12.89
C ARG A 238 24.11 -10.47 -13.09
N PRO A 239 24.85 -9.98 -12.08
CA PRO A 239 25.61 -8.74 -12.23
C PRO A 239 26.60 -8.85 -13.39
N ALA A 240 26.64 -7.81 -14.24
CA ALA A 240 27.70 -7.69 -15.24
C ALA A 240 29.05 -7.40 -14.56
N LEU A 241 30.16 -7.69 -15.25
CA LEU A 241 31.50 -7.30 -14.79
C LEU A 241 31.54 -5.78 -14.55
N GLY A 242 31.97 -5.37 -13.35
CA GLY A 242 32.00 -3.97 -12.93
C GLY A 242 30.76 -3.49 -12.18
N SER A 243 29.76 -4.35 -11.95
CA SER A 243 28.62 -4.04 -11.07
C SER A 243 29.04 -4.02 -9.60
N GLY A 244 28.45 -3.12 -8.83
CA GLY A 244 28.56 -3.13 -7.38
C GLY A 244 27.87 -4.36 -6.79
N PHE A 245 28.45 -4.92 -5.73
CA PHE A 245 27.80 -5.96 -4.93
C PHE A 245 27.91 -5.57 -3.46
N THR A 246 26.77 -5.45 -2.80
CA THR A 246 26.67 -5.12 -1.38
C THR A 246 25.87 -6.19 -0.67
N VAL A 247 26.26 -6.46 0.57
CA VAL A 247 25.48 -7.27 1.48
C VAL A 247 24.96 -6.34 2.56
N ALA A 248 23.64 -6.25 2.68
CA ALA A 248 23.00 -5.42 3.69
C ALA A 248 22.24 -6.31 4.67
N SER A 249 22.39 -6.04 5.98
CA SER A 249 21.38 -6.51 6.93
C SER A 249 20.09 -5.73 6.69
N ALA A 250 18.96 -6.42 6.75
CA ALA A 250 17.68 -5.75 6.55
C ALA A 250 17.53 -4.55 7.53
N PRO A 251 17.11 -3.37 7.05
CA PRO A 251 17.15 -2.15 7.84
C PRO A 251 16.32 -2.32 9.12
N ASP A 252 16.97 -2.13 10.27
CA ASP A 252 16.30 -2.08 11.54
C ASP A 252 15.51 -0.77 11.64
N VAL A 253 14.19 -0.86 11.46
CA VAL A 253 13.27 0.28 11.58
C VAL A 253 13.40 0.94 12.97
N ALA A 254 13.85 0.22 14.00
CA ALA A 254 14.15 0.79 15.33
C ALA A 254 15.26 1.85 15.26
N SER A 255 16.31 1.57 14.49
CA SER A 255 17.46 2.47 14.30
C SER A 255 17.08 3.74 13.52
N VAL A 256 16.21 3.61 12.51
CA VAL A 256 15.74 4.74 11.68
C VAL A 256 14.77 5.64 12.44
N LEU A 257 13.89 5.05 13.28
CA LEU A 257 12.92 5.79 14.08
C LEU A 257 13.49 6.30 15.42
N GLY A 258 14.72 5.90 15.77
CA GLY A 258 15.36 6.22 17.05
C GLY A 258 14.54 5.75 18.26
N ALA A 259 13.77 4.69 18.10
CA ALA A 259 12.76 4.27 19.06
C ALA A 259 13.40 3.85 20.39
N MET A 260 12.73 4.17 21.50
CA MET A 260 13.25 3.83 22.83
C MET A 260 12.83 2.42 23.21
N GLY A 261 13.81 1.50 23.18
CA GLY A 261 13.64 0.07 23.51
C GLY A 261 12.88 -0.19 24.82
N GLU A 262 13.22 0.50 25.90
CA GLU A 262 12.75 0.12 27.25
C GLU A 262 11.48 0.87 27.73
N VAL A 263 10.53 1.16 26.82
CA VAL A 263 9.28 1.84 27.21
C VAL A 263 8.14 0.83 27.27
N PRO A 264 7.73 0.35 28.47
CA PRO A 264 6.58 -0.54 28.58
C PRO A 264 5.33 0.22 28.15
N LEU A 265 4.66 -0.31 27.12
CA LEU A 265 3.38 0.20 26.64
C LEU A 265 2.22 -0.57 27.30
N PRO A 266 1.08 0.08 27.58
CA PRO A 266 -0.07 -0.59 28.20
C PRO A 266 -0.64 -1.73 27.35
N ALA A 267 -1.19 -2.77 27.97
CA ALA A 267 -1.82 -3.87 27.23
C ALA A 267 -3.11 -3.45 26.48
N LYS A 268 -3.70 -2.31 26.87
CA LYS A 268 -4.89 -1.72 26.25
C LYS A 268 -4.76 -0.20 26.22
N LEU A 269 -5.20 0.42 25.13
CA LEU A 269 -5.28 1.87 24.98
C LEU A 269 -6.62 2.24 24.31
N ALA A 270 -7.38 3.18 24.89
CA ALA A 270 -8.71 3.56 24.41
C ALA A 270 -9.63 2.33 24.19
N GLY A 271 -9.56 1.35 25.10
CA GLY A 271 -10.31 0.10 25.01
C GLY A 271 -9.81 -0.90 23.96
N ARG A 272 -8.78 -0.56 23.17
CA ARG A 272 -8.20 -1.42 22.13
C ARG A 272 -7.08 -2.27 22.70
N PRO A 273 -7.10 -3.62 22.54
CA PRO A 273 -6.02 -4.48 22.99
C PRO A 273 -4.79 -4.34 22.09
N VAL A 274 -3.61 -4.57 22.67
CA VAL A 274 -2.39 -4.82 21.91
C VAL A 274 -2.54 -6.11 21.11
N THR A 275 -2.26 -6.07 19.81
CA THR A 275 -2.27 -7.22 18.91
C THR A 275 -0.88 -7.66 18.51
N SER A 276 0.08 -6.73 18.49
CA SER A 276 1.50 -7.01 18.26
C SER A 276 2.34 -6.16 19.21
N PRO A 277 2.82 -6.73 20.34
CA PRO A 277 3.85 -6.08 21.15
C PRO A 277 5.19 -6.17 20.42
N GLY A 278 6.04 -5.15 20.57
CA GLY A 278 7.28 -5.09 19.82
C GLY A 278 7.05 -4.88 18.32
N PHE A 279 5.98 -4.16 17.96
CA PHE A 279 5.61 -3.94 16.56
C PHE A 279 6.78 -3.31 15.82
N GLY A 280 7.23 -3.94 14.75
CA GLY A 280 8.43 -3.46 14.06
C GLY A 280 9.72 -4.20 14.44
N GLY A 281 9.68 -5.14 15.39
CA GLY A 281 10.88 -5.60 16.10
C GLY A 281 11.39 -4.58 17.13
N ILE A 282 10.61 -3.53 17.39
CA ILE A 282 10.99 -2.37 18.18
C ILE A 282 10.42 -2.52 19.58
N GLU A 283 11.27 -2.77 20.58
CA GLU A 283 10.84 -2.62 21.96
C GLU A 283 10.41 -1.15 22.20
N GLY A 284 9.24 -0.93 22.82
CA GLY A 284 8.63 0.41 22.89
C GLY A 284 7.75 0.81 21.70
N ALA A 285 7.48 -0.11 20.76
CA ALA A 285 6.41 0.02 19.78
C ALA A 285 5.37 -1.10 19.91
N ALA A 286 4.11 -0.78 19.62
CA ALA A 286 3.02 -1.75 19.65
C ALA A 286 1.89 -1.39 18.68
N LEU A 287 1.25 -2.41 18.11
CA LEU A 287 0.02 -2.29 17.34
C LEU A 287 -1.19 -2.57 18.22
N TYR A 288 -2.20 -1.70 18.14
CA TYR A 288 -3.44 -1.81 18.88
C TYR A 288 -4.63 -1.89 17.94
N GLY A 289 -5.69 -2.56 18.41
CA GLY A 289 -6.93 -2.72 17.65
C GLY A 289 -6.84 -3.85 16.62
N ASN A 290 -7.96 -4.07 15.92
CA ASN A 290 -8.16 -5.23 15.05
C ASN A 290 -8.51 -4.77 13.63
N GLY A 291 -8.06 -5.55 12.65
CA GLY A 291 -8.37 -5.35 11.24
C GLY A 291 -8.03 -3.95 10.75
N LEU A 292 -8.99 -3.29 10.11
CA LEU A 292 -8.82 -1.95 9.52
C LEU A 292 -9.02 -0.81 10.53
N ALA A 293 -9.33 -1.12 11.78
CA ALA A 293 -9.40 -0.18 12.90
C ALA A 293 -8.22 -0.39 13.86
N SER A 294 -7.01 -0.24 13.32
CA SER A 294 -5.76 -0.42 14.05
C SER A 294 -4.91 0.83 14.05
N PHE A 295 -4.11 1.02 15.10
CA PHE A 295 -3.10 2.07 15.18
C PHE A 295 -1.83 1.57 15.85
N ALA A 296 -0.69 2.08 15.38
CA ALA A 296 0.60 1.86 15.98
C ALA A 296 0.91 2.98 16.97
N VAL A 297 1.59 2.63 18.06
CA VAL A 297 2.19 3.55 19.02
C VAL A 297 3.68 3.27 19.07
N ILE A 298 4.50 4.31 18.97
CA ILE A 298 5.96 4.21 19.03
C ILE A 298 6.49 5.23 20.04
N ALA A 299 7.22 4.77 21.04
CA ALA A 299 7.92 5.65 21.97
C ALA A 299 9.18 6.23 21.31
N VAL A 300 9.30 7.55 21.29
CA VAL A 300 10.38 8.25 20.59
C VAL A 300 11.09 9.28 21.46
N PRO A 301 12.36 9.63 21.16
CA PRO A 301 13.06 10.73 21.79
C PRO A 301 12.30 12.06 21.64
N ARG A 302 12.49 12.95 22.60
CA ARG A 302 11.85 14.27 22.60
C ARG A 302 12.20 15.11 21.38
N THR A 303 13.42 14.96 20.87
CA THR A 303 13.90 15.65 19.66
C THR A 303 13.14 15.20 18.41
N VAL A 304 12.92 13.89 18.26
CA VAL A 304 12.12 13.32 17.16
C VAL A 304 10.67 13.81 17.25
N ALA A 305 10.06 13.77 18.44
CA ALA A 305 8.72 14.31 18.66
C ALA A 305 8.63 15.84 18.50
N ALA A 306 9.73 16.57 18.72
CA ALA A 306 9.83 18.00 18.45
C ALA A 306 9.69 18.26 16.95
N ALA A 307 10.61 17.67 16.17
CA ALA A 307 10.64 17.80 14.72
C ALA A 307 9.34 17.31 14.06
N ALA A 308 8.81 16.15 14.48
CA ALA A 308 7.55 15.63 13.95
C ALA A 308 6.35 16.52 14.28
N GLY A 309 6.31 17.11 15.48
CA GLY A 309 5.26 18.05 15.87
C GLY A 309 5.30 19.34 15.06
N ASP A 310 6.49 19.88 14.80
CA ASP A 310 6.66 21.09 14.01
C ASP A 310 6.31 20.86 12.54
N ALA A 311 6.73 19.72 11.96
CA ALA A 311 6.36 19.30 10.62
C ALA A 311 4.84 19.11 10.49
N ALA A 312 4.22 18.44 11.46
CA ALA A 312 2.77 18.27 11.50
C ALA A 312 2.04 19.60 11.59
N GLY A 313 2.49 20.53 12.43
CA GLY A 313 1.91 21.89 12.54
C GLY A 313 1.99 22.67 11.22
N LYS A 314 3.13 22.61 10.51
CA LYS A 314 3.29 23.19 9.17
C LYS A 314 2.35 22.56 8.13
N ALA A 315 2.06 21.27 8.27
CA ALA A 315 1.11 20.53 7.44
C ALA A 315 -0.36 20.73 7.85
N GLY A 316 -0.67 21.70 8.71
CA GLY A 316 -2.04 21.99 9.17
C GLY A 316 -2.49 21.19 10.39
N GLY A 317 -1.57 20.54 11.09
CA GLY A 317 -1.84 19.81 12.32
C GLY A 317 -2.30 20.73 13.44
N THR A 318 -3.26 20.26 14.23
CA THR A 318 -3.85 21.02 15.33
C THR A 318 -3.24 20.59 16.66
N GLN A 319 -2.71 21.55 17.42
CA GLN A 319 -2.23 21.28 18.78
C GLN A 319 -3.39 21.37 19.77
N VAL A 320 -3.55 20.33 20.59
CA VAL A 320 -4.56 20.25 21.64
C VAL A 320 -3.88 20.01 22.99
N LYS A 321 -4.32 20.75 24.01
CA LYS A 321 -3.87 20.54 25.38
C LYS A 321 -4.56 19.29 25.95
N LEU A 322 -3.76 18.37 26.48
CA LEU A 322 -4.23 17.19 27.19
C LEU A 322 -4.28 17.46 28.69
N ALA A 323 -4.90 16.56 29.45
CA ALA A 323 -4.91 16.65 30.91
C ALA A 323 -3.48 16.64 31.51
N ALA A 324 -2.56 15.89 30.90
CA ALA A 324 -1.20 15.68 31.40
C ALA A 324 -0.12 15.86 30.31
N GLY A 325 -0.34 16.80 29.37
CA GLY A 325 0.60 17.05 28.28
C GLY A 325 -0.02 17.81 27.11
N THR A 326 0.52 17.56 25.92
CA THR A 326 0.00 18.11 24.66
C THR A 326 0.01 17.03 23.58
N VAL A 327 -0.94 17.13 22.64
CA VAL A 327 -0.95 16.36 21.40
C VAL A 327 -0.96 17.30 20.20
N VAL A 328 -0.23 16.97 19.15
CA VAL A 328 -0.41 17.55 17.82
C VAL A 328 -1.07 16.50 16.95
N GLN A 329 -2.25 16.78 16.41
CA GLN A 329 -3.01 15.86 15.57
C GLN A 329 -2.97 16.29 14.11
N LEU A 330 -2.78 15.34 13.20
CA LEU A 330 -2.81 15.57 11.76
C LEU A 330 -3.66 14.46 11.13
N SER A 331 -4.63 14.85 10.30
CA SER A 331 -5.54 13.90 9.64
C SER A 331 -5.33 13.96 8.13
N ILE A 332 -4.92 12.85 7.54
CA ILE A 332 -4.71 12.67 6.11
C ILE A 332 -5.49 11.44 5.70
N THR A 333 -6.80 11.61 5.51
CA THR A 333 -7.76 10.52 5.31
C THR A 333 -7.25 9.46 4.32
N PRO A 334 -7.16 8.18 4.73
CA PRO A 334 -7.73 7.58 5.93
C PRO A 334 -6.71 7.51 7.08
N LEU A 335 -5.51 8.05 6.95
CA LEU A 335 -4.51 8.02 8.00
C LEU A 335 -4.76 9.14 9.02
N SER A 336 -4.82 8.77 10.29
CA SER A 336 -4.75 9.71 11.40
C SER A 336 -3.39 9.59 12.08
N LEU A 337 -2.81 10.74 12.42
CA LEU A 337 -1.51 10.87 13.06
C LEU A 337 -1.64 11.70 14.34
N ALA A 338 -0.90 11.33 15.37
CA ALA A 338 -0.79 12.12 16.58
C ALA A 338 0.62 12.07 17.17
N ILE A 339 1.11 13.22 17.65
CA ILE A 339 2.38 13.35 18.34
C ILE A 339 2.09 13.77 19.78
N VAL A 340 2.40 12.90 20.73
CA VAL A 340 2.08 13.10 22.15
C VAL A 340 3.34 13.45 22.92
N ARG A 341 3.23 14.48 23.76
CA ARG A 341 4.26 14.86 24.73
C ARG A 341 3.67 14.79 26.13
N SER A 342 4.11 13.84 26.94
CA SER A 342 3.69 13.70 28.33
C SER A 342 4.49 14.66 29.22
N ALA A 343 3.79 15.47 30.00
CA ALA A 343 4.41 16.29 31.04
C ALA A 343 4.84 15.43 32.26
N VAL A 344 4.14 14.32 32.51
CA VAL A 344 4.32 13.45 33.69
C VAL A 344 5.50 12.51 33.52
N SER A 345 5.46 11.63 32.52
CA SER A 345 6.55 10.65 32.27
C SER A 345 7.77 11.28 31.63
N ARG A 346 7.64 12.50 31.11
CA ARG A 346 8.63 13.16 30.25
C ARG A 346 8.94 12.38 28.96
N ARG A 347 8.08 11.42 28.58
CA ARG A 347 8.16 10.63 27.33
C ARG A 347 7.34 11.27 26.21
N SER A 348 7.70 10.90 24.98
CA SER A 348 6.97 11.28 23.77
C SER A 348 6.59 10.04 22.98
N TYR A 349 5.47 10.12 22.27
CA TYR A 349 4.94 9.02 21.46
C TYR A 349 4.51 9.52 20.09
N LEU A 350 4.75 8.73 19.06
CA LEU A 350 4.14 8.86 17.74
C LEU A 350 3.02 7.85 17.62
N LEU A 351 1.89 8.28 17.08
CA LEU A 351 0.73 7.46 16.81
C LEU A 351 0.35 7.59 15.35
N ALA A 352 0.05 6.48 14.71
CA ALA A 352 -0.40 6.43 13.33
C ALA A 352 -1.38 5.28 13.13
N GLY A 353 -2.50 5.50 12.46
CA GLY A 353 -3.45 4.42 12.18
C GLY A 353 -4.62 4.84 11.33
N THR A 354 -5.42 3.85 10.95
CA THR A 354 -6.66 4.02 10.18
C THR A 354 -7.87 4.12 11.10
N VAL A 355 -7.72 4.87 12.19
CA VAL A 355 -8.75 5.15 13.19
C VAL A 355 -9.08 6.64 13.23
N THR A 356 -10.22 7.02 13.78
CA THR A 356 -10.63 8.43 13.87
C THR A 356 -9.65 9.26 14.73
N PRO A 357 -9.54 10.57 14.48
CA PRO A 357 -8.74 11.46 15.31
C PRO A 357 -9.15 11.45 16.79
N ASP A 358 -10.42 11.21 17.09
CA ASP A 358 -10.94 11.12 18.45
C ASP A 358 -10.39 9.91 19.21
N VAL A 359 -10.26 8.75 18.54
CA VAL A 359 -9.58 7.59 19.14
C VAL A 359 -8.14 7.92 19.47
N LEU A 360 -7.38 8.51 18.52
CA LEU A 360 -5.99 8.88 18.80
C LEU A 360 -5.86 9.93 19.90
N LYS A 361 -6.84 10.84 20.05
CA LYS A 361 -6.89 11.79 21.16
C LYS A 361 -7.10 11.08 22.51
N SER A 362 -8.01 10.12 22.58
CA SER A 362 -8.24 9.31 23.78
C SER A 362 -6.97 8.54 24.18
N VAL A 363 -6.30 7.92 23.19
CA VAL A 363 -5.02 7.23 23.40
C VAL A 363 -3.96 8.20 23.90
N ALA A 364 -3.87 9.39 23.29
CA ALA A 364 -2.94 10.44 23.70
C ALA A 364 -3.17 10.88 25.16
N ASP A 365 -4.42 11.05 25.57
CA ASP A 365 -4.79 11.38 26.93
C ASP A 365 -4.34 10.29 27.92
N GLU A 366 -4.57 9.01 27.62
CA GLU A 366 -4.12 7.88 28.45
C GLU A 366 -2.58 7.82 28.54
N LEU A 367 -1.88 7.88 27.40
CA LEU A 367 -0.41 7.86 27.35
C LEU A 367 0.21 9.05 28.09
N SER A 368 -0.43 10.22 28.04
CA SER A 368 0.08 11.43 28.71
C SER A 368 0.11 11.30 30.23
N ARG A 369 -0.76 10.46 30.81
CA ARG A 369 -0.91 10.24 32.26
C ARG A 369 -0.02 9.11 32.78
N LEU A 370 0.57 8.30 31.90
CA LEU A 370 1.47 7.24 32.33
C LEU A 370 2.60 7.82 33.18
N ARG A 371 2.82 7.19 34.34
CA ARG A 371 3.97 7.50 35.19
C ARG A 371 5.20 6.79 34.63
N ARG A 372 6.37 7.38 34.82
CA ARG A 372 7.63 6.70 34.53
C ARG A 372 7.73 5.53 35.52
N SER A 373 7.76 4.29 35.03
CA SER A 373 8.08 3.14 35.88
C SER A 373 9.46 3.38 36.49
N GLY A 374 9.53 3.36 37.82
CA GLY A 374 10.79 3.46 38.55
C GLY A 374 11.68 2.27 38.21
N ARG A 375 13.00 2.52 38.14
CA ARG A 375 13.99 1.46 38.30
C ARG A 375 13.92 0.92 39.73
#